data_AF-A0A926JPS7-F1
#
_entry.id   AF-A0A926JPS7-F1
#
_cell.length_a   1.000
_cell.length_b   1.000
_cell.length_c   1.000
_cell.angle_alpha   90.00
_cell.angle_beta   90.00
_cell.angle_gamma   90.00
#
_symmetry.space_group_name_H-M   'P 1'
#
loop_
_entity.id
_entity.type
_entity.pdbx_description
1 polymer ?
#
loop_
_entity_poly.entity_id
_entity_poly.type
_entity_poly.pdbx_seq_one_letter_code
_entity_poly.pdbx_strand_id
1 'polypeptide(L)'
;MKRYLCLYVLFCVHFVQGQEISRKEFQKIVDETWKAIHYINKSEYATVESILQLGAMNDNKETFKSMTKDPELYEVSGAYTKAFVFPYYEMTNQPNEFRVNIFAEKGLKEKNNGEKFSRARYLFVLTAIVTYDLDKGSVVYKEHQLLTGEKDIHRWWLSQFHQHPNYNEKTKIIYDKFGFVPPPPPAPPENLNNTND
;
A
#
# COMPACT_ATOMS: atom_id res chain seq x y z
N MET A 1 -7.85 23.38 -54.08
CA MET A 1 -7.23 22.35 -53.21
C MET A 1 -6.57 23.01 -52.01
N LYS A 2 -7.32 23.26 -50.95
CA LYS A 2 -6.80 23.65 -49.63
C LYS A 2 -7.79 23.13 -48.59
N ARG A 3 -7.26 22.77 -47.41
CA ARG A 3 -7.96 22.60 -46.11
C ARG A 3 -8.49 21.19 -45.76
N TYR A 4 -7.61 20.21 -45.61
CA TYR A 4 -7.89 19.05 -44.73
C TYR A 4 -6.66 18.64 -43.91
N LEU A 5 -5.87 19.61 -43.44
CA LEU A 5 -4.68 19.37 -42.63
C LEU A 5 -4.73 20.23 -41.37
N CYS A 6 -5.77 20.09 -40.55
CA CYS A 6 -5.84 20.81 -39.27
C CYS A 6 -6.76 20.20 -38.20
N LEU A 7 -7.21 18.95 -38.37
CA LEU A 7 -8.20 18.35 -37.44
C LEU A 7 -7.76 17.05 -36.78
N TYR A 8 -6.53 16.58 -37.02
CA TYR A 8 -5.97 15.42 -36.32
C TYR A 8 -4.94 15.77 -35.22
N VAL A 9 -4.60 17.05 -35.05
CA VAL A 9 -3.71 17.52 -33.97
C VAL A 9 -4.48 17.80 -32.67
N LEU A 10 -5.83 17.76 -32.69
CA LEU A 10 -6.67 18.27 -31.62
C LEU A 10 -7.20 17.25 -30.61
N PHE A 11 -6.88 15.96 -30.72
CA PHE A 11 -7.37 14.95 -29.76
C PHE A 11 -6.33 13.94 -29.26
N CYS A 12 -5.04 14.22 -29.50
CA CYS A 12 -3.94 13.54 -28.82
C CYS A 12 -3.40 14.39 -27.67
N VAL A 13 -4.25 15.16 -26.99
CA VAL A 13 -3.98 15.47 -25.58
C VAL A 13 -4.12 14.14 -24.87
N HIS A 14 -3.02 13.39 -24.87
CA HIS A 14 -2.85 12.28 -23.95
C HIS A 14 -3.27 12.86 -22.62
N PHE A 15 -4.32 12.29 -22.03
CA PHE A 15 -4.68 12.51 -20.65
C PHE A 15 -3.42 12.18 -19.86
N VAL A 16 -2.58 13.19 -19.64
CA VAL A 16 -1.67 13.22 -18.53
C VAL A 16 -2.63 13.19 -17.37
N GLN A 17 -2.92 11.99 -16.86
CA GLN A 17 -3.53 11.79 -15.56
C GLN A 17 -2.52 12.33 -14.54
N GLY A 18 -2.42 13.66 -14.53
CA GLY A 18 -1.62 14.38 -13.59
C GLY A 18 -2.43 14.35 -12.31
N GLN A 19 -1.97 13.57 -11.34
CA GLN A 19 -2.38 13.82 -9.96
C GLN A 19 -2.31 15.34 -9.69
N GLU A 20 -3.43 15.97 -9.38
CA GLU A 20 -3.57 17.42 -9.24
C GLU A 20 -2.96 17.95 -7.93
N ILE A 21 -2.51 17.04 -7.07
CA ILE A 21 -1.86 17.41 -5.81
C ILE A 21 -0.35 17.57 -5.97
N SER A 22 0.19 18.53 -5.24
CA SER A 22 1.62 18.81 -5.09
C SER A 22 2.33 17.77 -4.21
N ARG A 23 3.66 17.75 -4.29
CA ARG A 23 4.52 16.96 -3.40
C ARG A 23 4.28 17.26 -1.92
N LYS A 24 4.01 18.50 -1.57
CA LYS A 24 3.72 18.90 -0.17
C LYS A 24 2.41 18.30 0.32
N GLU A 25 1.40 18.23 -0.54
CA GLU A 25 0.08 17.66 -0.20
C GLU A 25 0.15 16.14 -0.11
N PHE A 26 0.92 15.51 -1.01
CA PHE A 26 1.23 14.09 -0.90
C PHE A 26 2.01 13.78 0.40
N GLN A 27 2.96 14.62 0.78
CA GLN A 27 3.69 14.45 2.04
C GLN A 27 2.75 14.47 3.25
N LYS A 28 1.68 15.28 3.24
CA LYS A 28 0.67 15.25 4.31
C LYS A 28 -0.05 13.90 4.40
N ILE A 29 -0.37 13.27 3.25
CA ILE A 29 -0.94 11.91 3.22
C ILE A 29 0.05 10.92 3.85
N VAL A 30 1.33 11.02 3.47
CA VAL A 30 2.40 10.16 4.00
C VAL A 30 2.53 10.32 5.52
N ASP A 31 2.54 11.57 6.01
CA ASP A 31 2.69 11.88 7.44
C ASP A 31 1.50 11.37 8.27
N GLU A 32 0.26 11.60 7.83
CA GLU A 32 -0.93 11.07 8.52
C GLU A 32 -0.96 9.53 8.50
N THR A 33 -0.55 8.90 7.40
CA THR A 33 -0.48 7.44 7.32
C THR A 33 0.59 6.87 8.26
N TRP A 34 1.79 7.47 8.31
CA TRP A 34 2.84 7.06 9.23
C TRP A 34 2.47 7.32 10.69
N LYS A 35 1.74 8.39 10.97
CA LYS A 35 1.16 8.65 12.28
C LYS A 35 0.19 7.54 12.68
N ALA A 36 -0.71 7.11 11.78
CA ALA A 36 -1.57 5.94 12.04
C ALA A 36 -0.74 4.68 12.33
N ILE A 37 0.31 4.40 11.54
CA ILE A 37 1.20 3.25 11.74
C ILE A 37 1.91 3.31 13.09
N HIS A 38 2.38 4.49 13.51
CA HIS A 38 2.96 4.68 14.83
C HIS A 38 2.00 4.31 15.95
N TYR A 39 0.72 4.68 15.82
CA TYR A 39 -0.32 4.32 16.79
C TYR A 39 -0.77 2.86 16.70
N ILE A 40 -0.70 2.24 15.51
CA ILE A 40 -0.77 0.77 15.39
C ILE A 40 0.34 0.16 16.24
N ASN A 41 1.59 0.60 16.09
CA ASN A 41 2.73 0.09 16.86
C ASN A 41 2.69 0.39 18.38
N LYS A 42 1.71 1.17 18.85
CA LYS A 42 1.44 1.42 20.27
C LYS A 42 0.16 0.76 20.80
N SER A 43 -0.53 -0.03 19.98
CA SER A 43 -1.83 -0.62 20.31
C SER A 43 -2.94 0.41 20.59
N GLU A 44 -2.83 1.63 20.06
CA GLU A 44 -3.77 2.73 20.32
C GLU A 44 -4.88 2.80 19.27
N TYR A 45 -5.76 1.79 19.27
CA TYR A 45 -6.79 1.60 18.24
C TYR A 45 -7.69 2.83 18.00
N ALA A 46 -8.16 3.51 19.06
CA ALA A 46 -9.06 4.66 18.91
C ALA A 46 -8.42 5.80 18.10
N THR A 47 -7.11 6.01 18.28
CA THR A 47 -6.34 7.01 17.51
C THR A 47 -6.20 6.58 16.05
N VAL A 48 -5.92 5.29 15.81
CA VAL A 48 -5.86 4.72 14.45
C VAL A 48 -7.21 4.86 13.74
N GLU A 49 -8.30 4.54 14.43
CA GLU A 49 -9.67 4.67 13.92
C GLU A 49 -9.97 6.12 13.51
N SER A 50 -9.58 7.09 14.33
CA SER A 50 -9.78 8.51 14.05
C SER A 50 -8.98 8.98 12.84
N ILE A 51 -7.70 8.59 12.72
CA ILE A 51 -6.84 9.03 11.62
C ILE A 51 -7.30 8.40 10.30
N LEU A 52 -7.46 7.07 10.30
CA LEU A 52 -7.83 6.30 9.12
C LEU A 52 -9.33 6.33 8.84
N GLN A 53 -10.14 7.01 9.65
CA GLN A 53 -11.59 7.20 9.44
C GLN A 53 -12.33 5.86 9.25
N LEU A 54 -12.01 4.86 10.07
CA LEU A 54 -12.49 3.47 9.92
C LEU A 54 -13.99 3.30 10.27
N GLY A 55 -14.74 4.37 10.50
CA GLY A 55 -16.13 4.34 10.97
C GLY A 55 -17.09 3.61 10.03
N ALA A 56 -16.78 3.53 8.73
CA ALA A 56 -17.60 2.82 7.73
C ALA A 56 -17.21 1.33 7.54
N MET A 57 -16.21 0.84 8.27
CA MET A 57 -15.68 -0.52 8.16
C MET A 57 -16.53 -1.50 8.97
N ASN A 58 -17.77 -1.77 8.52
CA ASN A 58 -18.79 -2.38 9.38
C ASN A 58 -18.49 -3.80 9.89
N ASP A 59 -17.82 -4.66 9.11
CA ASP A 59 -17.72 -6.10 9.46
C ASP A 59 -16.34 -6.54 10.00
N ASN A 60 -15.31 -5.70 9.89
CA ASN A 60 -13.93 -6.08 10.19
C ASN A 60 -13.25 -5.21 11.26
N LYS A 61 -14.01 -4.31 11.88
CA LYS A 61 -13.50 -3.32 12.84
C LYS A 61 -12.94 -3.94 14.12
N GLU A 62 -13.70 -4.84 14.74
CA GLU A 62 -13.26 -5.53 15.97
C GLU A 62 -12.11 -6.49 15.68
N THR A 63 -12.11 -7.16 14.52
CA THR A 63 -10.98 -7.96 14.06
C THR A 63 -9.73 -7.11 13.90
N PHE A 64 -9.82 -5.93 13.26
CA PHE A 64 -8.66 -5.06 13.15
C PHE A 64 -8.16 -4.57 14.52
N LYS A 65 -9.09 -4.20 15.40
CA LYS A 65 -8.79 -3.79 16.78
C LYS A 65 -8.14 -4.90 17.63
N SER A 66 -8.50 -6.17 17.42
CA SER A 66 -7.80 -7.28 18.08
C SER A 66 -6.41 -7.48 17.49
N MET A 67 -6.24 -7.33 16.17
CA MET A 67 -4.95 -7.43 15.51
C MET A 67 -3.99 -6.34 15.98
N THR A 68 -4.45 -5.09 16.15
CA THR A 68 -3.63 -4.03 16.74
C THR A 68 -3.33 -4.24 18.24
N LYS A 69 -3.74 -5.34 18.85
CA LYS A 69 -3.33 -5.72 20.21
C LYS A 69 -2.56 -7.03 20.23
N ASP A 70 -2.34 -7.64 19.06
CA ASP A 70 -1.64 -8.91 18.94
C ASP A 70 -0.18 -8.74 19.38
N PRO A 71 0.29 -9.48 20.41
CA PRO A 71 1.68 -9.47 20.82
C PRO A 71 2.67 -9.74 19.68
N GLU A 72 2.26 -10.48 18.63
CA GLU A 72 3.08 -10.72 17.45
C GLU A 72 3.47 -9.41 16.71
N LEU A 73 2.71 -8.32 16.87
CA LEU A 73 3.09 -7.00 16.36
C LEU A 73 4.18 -6.29 17.19
N TYR A 74 4.37 -6.69 18.45
CA TYR A 74 5.15 -5.94 19.44
C TYR A 74 6.34 -6.70 20.02
N GLU A 75 6.41 -8.03 19.85
CA GLU A 75 7.40 -8.86 20.55
C GLU A 75 8.86 -8.60 20.12
N VAL A 76 9.66 -8.10 21.07
CA VAL A 76 11.09 -7.75 20.93
C VAL A 76 11.97 -8.87 21.50
N SER A 77 11.83 -10.11 21.04
CA SER A 77 12.73 -11.19 21.48
C SER A 77 13.32 -12.00 20.33
N GLY A 78 14.31 -11.42 19.64
CA GLY A 78 15.18 -12.10 18.67
C GLY A 78 15.33 -11.36 17.34
N ALA A 79 16.38 -11.70 16.59
CA ALA A 79 16.72 -11.07 15.30
C ALA A 79 15.67 -11.28 14.18
N TYR A 80 14.66 -12.13 14.41
CA TYR A 80 13.62 -12.52 13.43
C TYR A 80 12.20 -12.37 13.97
N THR A 81 11.95 -11.59 15.04
CA THR A 81 10.64 -11.64 15.74
C THR A 81 9.76 -10.42 15.59
N LYS A 82 10.28 -9.28 15.12
CA LYS A 82 9.46 -8.07 15.00
C LYS A 82 8.60 -8.14 13.75
N ALA A 83 7.29 -7.97 13.90
CA ALA A 83 6.48 -7.59 12.77
C ALA A 83 6.80 -6.14 12.40
N PHE A 84 6.78 -5.84 11.10
CA PHE A 84 6.91 -4.51 10.57
C PHE A 84 5.61 -4.11 9.91
N VAL A 85 5.20 -2.86 10.12
CA VAL A 85 4.01 -2.29 9.50
C VAL A 85 4.46 -1.19 8.54
N PHE A 86 4.13 -1.36 7.26
CA PHE A 86 4.56 -0.44 6.20
C PHE A 86 3.38 0.02 5.33
N PRO A 87 3.39 1.28 4.87
CA PRO A 87 2.50 1.72 3.82
C PRO A 87 3.16 1.58 2.45
N TYR A 88 2.35 1.31 1.42
CA TYR A 88 2.71 1.67 0.05
C TYR A 88 1.49 2.28 -0.66
N TYR A 89 1.76 3.03 -1.72
CA TYR A 89 0.76 3.81 -2.44
C TYR A 89 0.73 3.44 -3.92
N GLU A 90 -0.46 3.43 -4.48
CA GLU A 90 -0.70 3.31 -5.91
C GLU A 90 -1.57 4.46 -6.39
N MET A 91 -1.32 4.92 -7.62
CA MET A 91 -2.20 5.86 -8.30
C MET A 91 -3.57 5.23 -8.55
N THR A 92 -4.64 6.01 -8.44
CA THR A 92 -5.95 5.61 -8.97
C THR A 92 -6.22 6.34 -10.28
N ASN A 93 -7.41 6.13 -10.86
CA ASN A 93 -7.85 6.87 -12.04
C ASN A 93 -8.24 8.33 -11.70
N GLN A 94 -8.41 8.66 -10.41
CA GLN A 94 -8.83 9.97 -9.95
C GLN A 94 -7.63 10.82 -9.54
N PRO A 95 -7.59 12.10 -9.94
CA PRO A 95 -6.39 12.95 -9.87
C PRO A 95 -5.99 13.37 -8.46
N ASN A 96 -6.80 13.17 -7.43
CA ASN A 96 -6.47 13.50 -6.04
C ASN A 96 -6.57 12.29 -5.11
N GLU A 97 -6.72 11.09 -5.67
CA GLU A 97 -6.88 9.85 -4.91
C GLU A 97 -5.71 8.90 -5.12
N PHE A 98 -5.39 8.17 -4.07
CA PHE A 98 -4.41 7.09 -4.07
C PHE A 98 -5.04 5.88 -3.41
N ARG A 99 -4.63 4.69 -3.82
CA ARG A 99 -4.81 3.50 -3.00
C ARG A 99 -3.65 3.43 -2.03
N VAL A 100 -3.95 3.44 -0.73
CA VAL A 100 -2.97 3.14 0.31
C VAL A 100 -3.18 1.71 0.78
N ASN A 101 -2.08 0.98 0.89
CA ASN A 101 -2.05 -0.37 1.43
C ASN A 101 -1.12 -0.36 2.65
N ILE A 102 -1.67 -0.61 3.83
CA ILE A 102 -0.94 -0.75 5.09
C ILE A 102 -0.90 -2.24 5.41
N PHE A 103 0.27 -2.85 5.39
CA PHE A 103 0.43 -4.26 5.69
C PHE A 103 1.33 -4.47 6.89
N ALA A 104 1.06 -5.52 7.65
CA ALA A 104 1.93 -5.99 8.73
C ALA A 104 2.54 -7.33 8.34
N GLU A 105 3.86 -7.45 8.40
CA GLU A 105 4.58 -8.68 8.07
C GLU A 105 5.61 -9.03 9.14
N LYS A 106 5.77 -10.32 9.43
CA LYS A 106 6.76 -10.86 10.35
C LYS A 106 7.73 -11.73 9.59
N GLY A 107 9.03 -11.42 9.69
CA GLY A 107 10.08 -12.27 9.14
C GLY A 107 10.03 -13.66 9.77
N LEU A 108 10.22 -14.70 8.96
CA LEU A 108 10.34 -16.08 9.41
C LEU A 108 11.79 -16.53 9.28
N LYS A 109 12.21 -17.43 10.17
CA LYS A 109 13.51 -18.10 10.02
C LYS A 109 13.52 -18.93 8.73
N GLU A 110 14.67 -18.96 8.09
CA GLU A 110 14.97 -19.91 7.01
C GLU A 110 14.69 -21.34 7.51
N LYS A 111 14.06 -22.16 6.67
CA LYS A 111 13.69 -23.54 7.01
C LYS A 111 14.92 -24.45 7.04
N ASN A 112 15.91 -24.16 6.20
CA ASN A 112 17.11 -24.97 5.96
C ASN A 112 18.33 -24.06 5.77
N ASN A 113 19.56 -24.53 6.08
CA ASN A 113 20.84 -23.80 5.98
C ASN A 113 21.31 -23.46 4.54
N GLY A 114 20.40 -23.20 3.60
CA GLY A 114 20.71 -22.85 2.22
C GLY A 114 19.54 -22.19 1.49
N GLU A 115 18.50 -21.77 2.21
CA GLU A 115 17.39 -21.01 1.65
C GLU A 115 17.89 -19.58 1.34
N LYS A 116 17.83 -19.16 0.08
CA LYS A 116 18.37 -17.86 -0.36
C LYS A 116 17.34 -16.72 -0.32
N PHE A 117 16.08 -17.04 -0.01
CA PHE A 117 15.00 -16.07 -0.04
C PHE A 117 14.46 -15.79 1.37
N SER A 118 14.14 -14.53 1.61
CA SER A 118 13.52 -14.11 2.86
C SER A 118 12.09 -14.62 2.91
N ARG A 119 11.68 -15.16 4.07
CA ARG A 119 10.33 -15.63 4.33
C ARG A 119 9.63 -14.64 5.23
N ALA A 120 8.37 -14.33 4.93
CA ALA A 120 7.54 -13.51 5.79
C ALA A 120 6.15 -14.13 5.96
N ARG A 121 5.54 -13.91 7.12
CA ARG A 121 4.13 -14.15 7.39
C ARG A 121 3.44 -12.80 7.48
N TYR A 122 2.45 -12.57 6.63
CA TYR A 122 1.59 -11.40 6.75
C TYR A 122 0.57 -11.62 7.86
N LEU A 123 0.42 -10.63 8.73
CA LEU A 123 -0.56 -10.63 9.81
C LEU A 123 -1.87 -10.01 9.33
N PHE A 124 -1.79 -8.86 8.65
CA PHE A 124 -2.95 -8.24 8.01
C PHE A 124 -2.54 -7.38 6.82
N VAL A 125 -3.52 -7.07 5.98
CA VAL A 125 -3.46 -6.03 4.96
C VAL A 125 -4.70 -5.16 5.09
N LEU A 126 -4.52 -3.87 5.35
CA LEU A 126 -5.55 -2.85 5.33
C LEU A 126 -5.37 -1.99 4.08
N THR A 127 -6.36 -2.01 3.20
CA THR A 127 -6.38 -1.17 2.00
C THR A 127 -7.45 -0.11 2.14
N ALA A 128 -7.19 1.09 1.62
CA ALA A 128 -8.14 2.19 1.57
C ALA A 128 -7.87 3.09 0.36
N ILE A 129 -8.87 3.85 -0.06
CA ILE A 129 -8.68 5.01 -0.91
C ILE A 129 -8.40 6.21 -0.02
N VAL A 130 -7.28 6.89 -0.26
CA VAL A 130 -6.89 8.11 0.43
C VAL A 130 -6.93 9.29 -0.54
N THR A 131 -7.60 10.36 -0.12
CA THR A 131 -7.79 11.58 -0.91
C THR A 131 -7.25 12.77 -0.13
N TYR A 132 -6.57 13.69 -0.81
CA TYR A 132 -6.32 15.02 -0.26
C TYR A 132 -7.43 15.97 -0.70
N ASP A 133 -8.24 16.42 0.26
CA ASP A 133 -9.28 17.44 0.04
C ASP A 133 -8.59 18.80 -0.07
N LEU A 134 -8.53 19.34 -1.30
CA LEU A 134 -7.87 20.62 -1.60
C LEU A 134 -8.58 21.81 -0.93
N ASP A 135 -9.91 21.76 -0.84
CA ASP A 135 -10.71 22.85 -0.28
C ASP A 135 -10.55 22.93 1.24
N LYS A 136 -10.50 21.77 1.91
CA LYS A 136 -10.34 21.68 3.37
C LYS A 136 -8.89 21.56 3.83
N GLY A 137 -7.96 21.28 2.92
CA GLY A 137 -6.55 21.03 3.22
C GLY A 137 -6.31 19.80 4.10
N SER A 138 -7.21 18.80 4.02
CA SER A 138 -7.28 17.65 4.92
C SER A 138 -7.18 16.31 4.19
N VAL A 139 -6.69 15.28 4.88
CA VAL A 139 -6.62 13.90 4.35
C VAL A 139 -7.90 13.14 4.71
N VAL A 140 -8.49 12.46 3.73
CA VAL A 140 -9.72 11.67 3.86
C VAL A 140 -9.43 10.23 3.47
N TYR A 141 -9.87 9.28 4.29
CA TYR A 141 -9.74 7.85 4.03
C TYR A 141 -11.13 7.23 3.85
N LYS A 142 -11.32 6.43 2.80
CA LYS A 142 -12.58 5.79 2.45
C LYS A 142 -12.37 4.40 1.85
N GLU A 143 -13.45 3.66 1.67
CA GLU A 143 -13.47 2.36 0.97
C GLU A 143 -12.48 1.35 1.57
N HIS A 144 -12.52 1.21 2.90
CA HIS A 144 -11.60 0.33 3.62
C HIS A 144 -11.90 -1.14 3.37
N GLN A 145 -10.85 -1.92 3.18
CA GLN A 145 -10.90 -3.39 3.13
C GLN A 145 -9.78 -3.96 3.98
N LEU A 146 -10.11 -4.92 4.84
CA LEU A 146 -9.14 -5.66 5.64
C LEU A 146 -9.09 -7.11 5.20
N LEU A 147 -7.86 -7.60 5.03
CA LEU A 147 -7.54 -9.00 4.81
C LEU A 147 -6.76 -9.51 6.02
N THR A 148 -7.27 -10.55 6.66
CA THR A 148 -6.60 -11.26 7.76
C THR A 148 -6.45 -12.76 7.48
N GLY A 149 -7.23 -13.29 6.54
CA GLY A 149 -7.13 -14.69 6.11
C GLY A 149 -5.88 -14.94 5.27
N GLU A 150 -5.11 -15.96 5.62
CA GLU A 150 -3.88 -16.34 4.90
C GLU A 150 -4.12 -16.50 3.38
N LYS A 151 -5.19 -17.20 2.99
CA LYS A 151 -5.54 -17.39 1.58
C LYS A 151 -5.85 -16.06 0.87
N ASP A 152 -6.52 -15.14 1.54
CA ASP A 152 -6.87 -13.84 0.96
C ASP A 152 -5.65 -12.95 0.82
N ILE A 153 -4.78 -12.96 1.83
CA ILE A 153 -3.52 -12.23 1.78
C ILE A 153 -2.59 -12.83 0.71
N HIS A 154 -2.48 -14.16 0.59
CA HIS A 154 -1.71 -14.77 -0.49
C HIS A 154 -2.25 -14.41 -1.87
N ARG A 155 -3.58 -14.40 -2.06
CA ARG A 155 -4.19 -13.96 -3.33
C ARG A 155 -3.91 -12.49 -3.61
N TRP A 156 -4.06 -11.62 -2.60
CA TRP A 156 -3.74 -10.20 -2.71
C TRP A 156 -2.27 -10.01 -3.07
N TRP A 157 -1.37 -10.67 -2.35
CA TRP A 157 0.07 -10.63 -2.58
C TRP A 157 0.41 -11.11 -4.00
N LEU A 158 -0.06 -12.29 -4.40
CA LEU A 158 0.15 -12.81 -5.75
C LEU A 158 -0.41 -11.87 -6.81
N SER A 159 -1.53 -11.19 -6.58
CA SER A 159 -2.05 -10.21 -7.53
C SER A 159 -1.10 -9.02 -7.75
N GLN A 160 -0.28 -8.68 -6.76
CA GLN A 160 0.79 -7.68 -6.92
C GLN A 160 1.96 -8.23 -7.77
N PHE A 161 2.24 -9.54 -7.68
CA PHE A 161 3.38 -10.22 -8.35
C PHE A 161 3.05 -10.71 -9.77
N HIS A 162 1.88 -11.27 -10.02
CA HIS A 162 1.44 -11.66 -11.37
C HIS A 162 1.33 -10.45 -12.29
N GLN A 163 1.25 -9.26 -11.69
CA GLN A 163 1.35 -7.97 -12.34
C GLN A 163 2.75 -7.38 -12.22
N HIS A 164 3.84 -8.17 -12.16
CA HIS A 164 5.18 -7.70 -11.79
C HIS A 164 5.81 -6.55 -12.60
N PRO A 165 5.41 -6.23 -13.85
CA PRO A 165 5.74 -4.93 -14.43
C PRO A 165 5.14 -3.77 -13.61
N ASN A 166 3.91 -3.94 -13.13
CA ASN A 166 3.09 -2.90 -12.51
C ASN A 166 3.49 -2.49 -11.08
N TYR A 167 4.02 -3.36 -10.19
CA TYR A 167 4.43 -2.88 -8.85
C TYR A 167 5.55 -1.84 -8.98
N ASN A 168 6.61 -2.21 -9.71
CA ASN A 168 7.74 -1.31 -9.97
C ASN A 168 7.30 -0.11 -10.81
N GLU A 169 6.42 -0.26 -11.80
CA GLU A 169 5.91 0.87 -12.60
C GLU A 169 5.03 1.83 -11.78
N LYS A 170 4.05 1.31 -11.03
CA LYS A 170 3.14 2.12 -10.20
C LYS A 170 3.89 2.83 -9.09
N THR A 171 4.81 2.14 -8.42
CA THR A 171 5.64 2.74 -7.38
C THR A 171 6.64 3.73 -7.96
N LYS A 172 7.20 3.48 -9.14
CA LYS A 172 8.07 4.42 -9.85
C LYS A 172 7.35 5.71 -10.20
N ILE A 173 6.09 5.68 -10.63
CA ILE A 173 5.31 6.91 -10.89
C ILE A 173 5.20 7.76 -9.60
N ILE A 174 4.93 7.10 -8.46
CA ILE A 174 4.85 7.78 -7.17
C ILE A 174 6.23 8.33 -6.75
N TYR A 175 7.30 7.56 -6.94
CA TYR A 175 8.67 7.99 -6.67
C TYR A 175 9.09 9.17 -7.55
N ASP A 176 8.94 9.06 -8.86
CA ASP A 176 9.34 10.09 -9.83
C ASP A 176 8.56 11.40 -9.59
N LYS A 177 7.28 11.31 -9.25
CA LYS A 177 6.42 12.49 -9.04
C LYS A 177 6.52 13.11 -7.65
N PHE A 178 6.62 12.29 -6.60
CA PHE A 178 6.51 12.75 -5.21
C PHE A 178 7.77 12.49 -4.38
N GLY A 179 8.74 11.74 -4.89
CA GLY A 179 9.97 11.37 -4.18
C GLY A 179 9.77 10.39 -3.04
N PHE A 180 8.64 9.69 -2.99
CA PHE A 180 8.40 8.64 -2.00
C PHE A 180 9.02 7.33 -2.46
N VAL A 181 9.90 6.77 -1.63
CA VAL A 181 10.53 5.47 -1.87
C VAL A 181 9.69 4.42 -1.15
N PRO A 182 8.99 3.52 -1.88
CA PRO A 182 8.24 2.45 -1.26
C PRO A 182 9.17 1.42 -0.61
N PRO A 183 8.66 0.59 0.32
CA PRO A 183 9.41 -0.58 0.75
C PRO A 183 9.75 -1.46 -0.48
N PRO A 184 10.89 -2.16 -0.44
CA PRO A 184 11.21 -3.12 -1.49
C PRO A 184 10.07 -4.14 -1.59
N PRO A 185 9.69 -4.58 -2.81
CA PRO A 185 8.77 -5.70 -2.90
C PRO A 185 9.43 -6.90 -2.20
N PRO A 186 8.66 -7.77 -1.55
CA PRO A 186 9.15 -9.05 -1.08
C PRO A 186 9.83 -9.79 -2.23
N ALA A 187 10.94 -10.47 -1.98
CA ALA A 187 11.58 -11.25 -3.04
C ALA A 187 10.60 -12.36 -3.50
N PRO A 188 10.35 -12.52 -4.81
CA PRO A 188 9.59 -13.66 -5.28
C PRO A 188 10.34 -14.96 -4.91
N PRO A 189 9.63 -16.05 -4.58
CA PRO A 189 10.24 -17.37 -4.49
C PRO A 189 11.01 -17.69 -5.78
N GLU A 190 12.29 -18.05 -5.70
CA GLU A 190 13.14 -18.33 -6.88
C GLU A 190 12.53 -19.40 -7.81
N ASN A 191 11.67 -20.27 -7.27
CA ASN A 191 11.04 -21.38 -8.00
C ASN A 191 9.92 -20.94 -8.97
N LEU A 192 9.47 -19.67 -8.94
CA LEU A 192 8.46 -19.16 -9.88
C LEU A 192 9.04 -18.71 -11.22
N ASN A 193 10.35 -18.50 -11.33
CA ASN A 193 11.02 -18.11 -12.59
C ASN A 193 11.50 -19.31 -13.41
N ASN A 194 11.31 -20.54 -12.91
CA ASN A 194 11.71 -21.78 -13.59
C ASN A 194 10.52 -22.53 -14.23
N THR A 195 9.48 -21.84 -14.68
CA THR A 195 8.51 -22.43 -15.61
C THR A 195 8.89 -22.05 -17.05
N ASN A 196 10.01 -22.60 -17.49
CA ASN A 196 10.27 -22.90 -18.90
C ASN A 196 10.54 -24.41 -18.96
N ASP A 197 9.50 -25.19 -18.71
CA ASP A 197 9.38 -26.60 -19.12
C ASP A 197 8.04 -26.74 -19.85
#